data_AF-A0A957E452-F1
#
_entry.id   AF-A0A957E452-F1
#
_cell.length_a   1.000
_cell.length_b   1.000
_cell.length_c   1.000
_cell.angle_alpha   90.00
_cell.angle_beta   90.00
_cell.angle_gamma   90.00
#
_symmetry.space_group_name_H-M   'P 1'
#
loop_
_entity.id
_entity.type
_entity.pdbx_description
1 polymer ?
#
loop_
_entity_poly.entity_id
_entity_poly.type
_entity_poly.pdbx_seq_one_letter_code
_entity_poly.pdbx_strand_id
1 'polypeptide(L)'
;QGKTDTVVGLAEDEAEIFGRSVSCEAVAAVAPTIAITAVGTTARLTWSDDPANGGGYTVWRSNAPYSGHTQIDSLASSTVEYNDPNTIGDAVLNYFYLVRSENICGASSDDSNLVGEFDFVIVPGS
;
A
#
# COMPACT_ATOMS: atom_id res chain seq x y z
N GLN A 1 60.79 14.47 17.11
CA GLN A 1 60.77 13.14 16.46
C GLN A 1 59.48 12.45 16.88
N GLY A 2 58.64 12.07 15.92
CA GLY A 2 57.32 11.50 16.18
C GLY A 2 57.32 10.02 16.54
N LYS A 3 56.16 9.55 17.03
CA LYS A 3 55.60 8.22 16.74
C LYS A 3 54.09 8.18 17.04
N THR A 4 53.32 8.20 15.95
CA THR A 4 52.00 7.62 15.61
C THR A 4 51.09 6.98 16.67
N ASP A 5 49.90 7.59 16.82
CA ASP A 5 48.53 7.08 16.56
C ASP A 5 48.28 5.55 16.49
N THR A 6 47.42 5.05 17.38
CA THR A 6 46.23 4.23 17.08
C THR A 6 45.50 4.01 18.41
N VAL A 7 44.51 4.84 18.72
CA VAL A 7 43.47 4.46 19.68
C VAL A 7 42.19 4.31 18.88
N VAL A 8 41.81 3.05 18.69
CA VAL A 8 40.48 2.61 18.26
C VAL A 8 39.45 3.40 19.08
N GLY A 9 38.67 4.25 18.40
CA GLY A 9 37.69 5.13 19.01
C GLY A 9 36.56 4.33 19.65
N LEU A 10 36.73 3.99 20.93
CA LEU A 10 35.63 3.74 21.84
C LEU A 10 35.36 5.06 22.55
N ALA A 11 34.45 5.85 22.00
CA ALA A 11 33.70 6.81 22.79
C ALA A 11 32.36 6.15 23.07
N GLU A 12 32.32 5.41 24.17
CA GLU A 12 31.11 5.22 24.96
C GLU A 12 30.66 6.61 25.38
N ASP A 13 29.72 7.22 24.65
CA ASP A 13 29.06 8.45 25.07
C ASP A 13 27.72 8.09 25.71
N GLU A 14 27.87 7.69 26.97
CA GLU A 14 27.00 7.91 28.11
C GLU A 14 25.72 8.75 27.82
N ALA A 15 24.57 8.08 27.86
CA ALA A 15 23.29 8.57 28.38
C ALA A 15 23.04 10.10 28.52
N GLU A 16 22.86 10.83 27.42
CA GLU A 16 21.91 11.96 27.35
C GLU A 16 21.26 12.06 25.96
N ILE A 17 20.18 11.30 25.74
CA ILE A 17 19.13 11.68 24.78
C ILE A 17 17.79 11.75 25.53
N PHE A 18 17.72 12.61 26.54
CA PHE A 18 16.44 13.10 27.03
C PHE A 18 15.94 14.16 26.04
N GLY A 19 15.19 13.72 25.02
CA GLY A 19 14.40 14.62 24.16
C GLY A 19 14.89 14.84 22.72
N ARG A 20 15.91 14.12 22.22
CA ARG A 20 16.18 14.12 20.77
C ARG A 20 15.24 13.15 20.08
N SER A 21 14.10 13.66 19.62
CA SER A 21 13.25 12.98 18.65
C SER A 21 14.08 12.66 17.41
N VAL A 22 14.35 11.37 17.18
CA VAL A 22 14.91 10.90 15.91
C VAL A 22 13.75 10.83 14.92
N SER A 23 13.73 11.74 13.94
CA SER A 23 12.79 11.67 12.84
C SER A 23 13.22 10.56 11.88
N CYS A 24 12.27 9.74 11.46
CA CYS A 24 12.51 8.82 10.36
C CYS A 24 12.50 9.61 9.04
N GLU A 25 13.55 9.46 8.24
CA GLU A 25 13.68 10.10 6.93
C GLU A 25 13.56 9.06 5.83
N ALA A 26 12.61 9.24 4.90
CA ALA A 26 12.42 8.38 3.76
C ALA A 26 11.87 9.16 2.56
N VAL A 27 12.06 8.60 1.36
CA VAL A 27 11.37 9.08 0.16
C VAL A 27 9.86 8.91 0.37
N ALA A 28 9.08 9.88 -0.08
CA ALA A 28 7.62 9.79 -0.02
C ALA A 28 7.12 8.63 -0.89
N ALA A 29 6.22 7.82 -0.34
CA ALA A 29 5.56 6.76 -1.09
C ALA A 29 4.64 7.36 -2.17
N VAL A 30 4.59 6.73 -3.33
CA VAL A 30 3.82 7.19 -4.49
C VAL A 30 2.55 6.35 -4.65
N ALA A 31 1.43 7.03 -4.87
CA ALA A 31 0.15 6.37 -5.09
C ALA A 31 0.24 5.39 -6.28
N PRO A 32 -0.10 4.10 -6.09
CA PRO A 32 -0.10 3.14 -7.19
C PRO A 32 -1.10 3.52 -8.27
N THR A 33 -0.84 3.09 -9.50
CA THR A 33 -1.90 2.96 -10.51
C THR A 33 -2.34 1.51 -10.54
N ILE A 34 -3.60 1.25 -10.21
CA ILE A 34 -4.16 -0.09 -10.08
C ILE A 34 -5.06 -0.43 -11.27
N ALA A 35 -5.05 -1.70 -11.66
CA ALA A 35 -6.01 -2.32 -12.57
C ALA A 35 -6.79 -3.40 -11.83
N ILE A 36 -8.01 -3.68 -12.31
CA ILE A 36 -8.86 -4.77 -11.82
C ILE A 36 -9.17 -5.74 -12.96
N THR A 37 -9.27 -7.03 -12.66
CA THR A 37 -9.70 -8.06 -13.60
C THR A 37 -10.50 -9.12 -12.86
N ALA A 38 -11.64 -9.53 -13.43
CA ALA A 38 -12.40 -10.67 -12.94
C ALA A 38 -11.68 -12.01 -13.21
N VAL A 39 -11.49 -12.83 -12.18
CA VAL A 39 -11.05 -14.23 -12.29
C VAL A 39 -12.09 -15.13 -11.63
N GLY A 40 -13.08 -15.57 -12.42
CA GLY A 40 -14.29 -16.19 -11.85
C GLY A 40 -15.05 -15.18 -11.00
N THR A 41 -15.30 -15.50 -9.73
CA THR A 41 -15.92 -14.58 -8.76
C THR A 41 -14.91 -13.72 -7.98
N THR A 42 -13.63 -13.79 -8.33
CA THR A 42 -12.54 -13.08 -7.62
C THR A 42 -12.19 -11.78 -8.34
N ALA A 43 -12.16 -10.66 -7.61
CA ALA A 43 -11.55 -9.44 -8.09
C ALA A 43 -10.02 -9.52 -7.91
N ARG A 44 -9.29 -9.55 -9.01
CA ARG A 44 -7.82 -9.47 -9.00
C ARG A 44 -7.39 -8.03 -9.24
N LEU A 45 -6.71 -7.44 -8.26
CA LEU A 45 -6.07 -6.14 -8.37
C LEU A 45 -4.59 -6.33 -8.71
N THR A 46 -4.07 -5.54 -9.64
CA THR A 46 -2.64 -5.51 -9.97
C THR A 46 -2.13 -4.09 -10.09
N TRP A 47 -0.85 -3.88 -9.76
CA TRP A 47 -0.18 -2.59 -9.88
C TRP A 47 1.31 -2.77 -10.15
N SER A 48 2.00 -1.67 -10.46
CA SER A 48 3.46 -1.65 -10.53
C SER A 48 4.04 -1.32 -9.16
N ASP A 49 5.18 -1.93 -8.83
CA ASP A 49 5.89 -1.66 -7.59
C ASP A 49 6.30 -0.17 -7.49
N ASP A 50 6.27 0.35 -6.27
CA ASP A 50 6.72 1.71 -5.96
C ASP A 50 8.13 1.61 -5.35
N PRO A 51 9.17 2.12 -6.01
CA PRO A 51 10.54 2.06 -5.48
C PRO A 51 10.73 2.74 -4.12
N ALA A 52 9.84 3.65 -3.73
CA ALA A 52 9.86 4.30 -2.41
C ALA A 52 9.08 3.50 -1.34
N ASN A 53 8.36 2.44 -1.74
CA ASN A 53 7.64 1.57 -0.82
C ASN A 53 8.62 0.69 -0.05
N GLY A 54 8.72 0.96 1.25
CA GLY A 54 9.49 0.14 2.19
C GLY A 54 8.63 -0.45 3.30
N GLY A 55 7.39 0.00 3.44
CA GLY A 55 6.47 -0.32 4.53
C GLY A 55 5.40 -1.33 4.15
N GLY A 56 4.98 -1.37 2.87
CA GLY A 56 3.91 -2.25 2.42
C GLY A 56 2.89 -1.57 1.52
N TYR A 57 1.83 -2.31 1.23
CA TYR A 57 0.61 -1.77 0.62
C TYR A 57 -0.58 -1.98 1.53
N THR A 58 -1.53 -1.06 1.51
CA THR A 58 -2.84 -1.26 2.16
C THR A 58 -3.92 -1.29 1.10
N VAL A 59 -4.79 -2.29 1.17
CA VAL A 59 -5.92 -2.46 0.25
C VAL A 59 -7.18 -1.98 0.94
N TRP A 60 -7.94 -1.14 0.24
CA TRP A 60 -9.15 -0.54 0.75
C TRP A 60 -10.31 -0.85 -0.17
N ARG A 61 -11.48 -1.14 0.42
CA ARG A 61 -12.69 -1.54 -0.31
C ARG A 61 -13.91 -0.78 0.18
N SER A 62 -14.82 -0.46 -0.74
CA SER A 62 -16.14 0.11 -0.47
C SER A 62 -17.22 -0.60 -1.28
N ASN A 63 -18.47 -0.47 -0.83
CA ASN A 63 -19.67 -0.80 -1.60
C ASN A 63 -20.29 0.44 -2.29
N ALA A 64 -19.64 1.60 -2.18
CA ALA A 64 -19.99 2.84 -2.88
C ALA A 64 -18.81 3.33 -3.72
N PRO A 65 -19.05 3.88 -4.93
CA PRO A 65 -17.99 4.13 -5.90
C PRO A 65 -16.93 5.14 -5.47
N TYR A 66 -17.30 6.13 -4.64
CA TYR A 66 -16.42 7.28 -4.35
C TYR A 66 -16.26 7.57 -2.85
N SER A 67 -16.80 6.74 -1.96
CA SER A 67 -16.78 7.02 -0.52
C SER A 67 -16.90 5.73 0.29
N GLY A 68 -16.62 5.78 1.59
CA GLY A 68 -16.81 4.63 2.48
C GLY A 68 -15.76 3.53 2.36
N HIS A 69 -14.62 3.80 1.72
CA HIS A 69 -13.52 2.85 1.65
C HIS A 69 -12.98 2.55 3.04
N THR A 70 -12.87 1.28 3.37
CA THR A 70 -12.27 0.77 4.61
C THR A 70 -11.14 -0.17 4.26
N GLN A 71 -10.08 -0.16 5.07
CA GLN A 71 -8.96 -1.06 4.88
C GLN A 71 -9.41 -2.50 5.12
N ILE A 72 -9.10 -3.39 4.17
CA ILE A 72 -9.42 -4.81 4.26
C ILE A 72 -8.17 -5.68 4.38
N ASP A 73 -7.00 -5.16 3.99
CA ASP A 73 -5.75 -5.91 4.09
C ASP A 73 -4.50 -5.01 4.16
N SER A 74 -3.40 -5.58 4.64
CA SER A 74 -2.03 -5.03 4.62
C SER A 74 -1.09 -6.05 4.01
N LEU A 75 -0.35 -5.65 2.98
CA LEU A 75 0.50 -6.51 2.18
C LEU A 75 1.97 -6.13 2.34
N ALA A 76 2.86 -7.09 2.10
CA ALA A 76 4.30 -6.84 2.11
C ALA A 76 4.69 -5.85 1.00
N SER A 77 5.84 -5.18 1.18
CA SER A 77 6.30 -4.13 0.26
C SER A 77 6.55 -4.62 -1.17
N SER A 78 6.88 -5.90 -1.36
CA SER A 78 7.10 -6.48 -2.69
C SER A 78 5.83 -6.99 -3.38
N THR A 79 4.66 -6.85 -2.76
CA THR A 79 3.40 -7.36 -3.31
C THR A 79 2.84 -6.44 -4.38
N VAL A 80 2.61 -6.96 -5.59
CA VAL A 80 2.06 -6.22 -6.74
C VAL A 80 0.73 -6.79 -7.25
N GLU A 81 0.14 -7.71 -6.51
CA GLU A 81 -1.14 -8.35 -6.80
C GLU A 81 -1.93 -8.61 -5.51
N TYR A 82 -3.25 -8.42 -5.57
CA TYR A 82 -4.19 -8.83 -4.53
C TYR A 82 -5.39 -9.55 -5.14
N ASN A 83 -5.87 -10.61 -4.49
CA ASN A 83 -7.06 -11.35 -4.92
C ASN A 83 -8.13 -11.25 -3.82
N ASP A 84 -9.28 -10.67 -4.15
CA ASP A 84 -10.45 -10.60 -3.28
C ASP A 84 -11.52 -11.59 -3.76
N PRO A 85 -11.65 -12.77 -3.13
CA PRO A 85 -12.52 -13.83 -3.64
C PRO A 85 -13.99 -13.56 -3.31
N ASN A 86 -14.88 -14.00 -4.20
CA ASN A 86 -16.35 -13.92 -4.03
C ASN A 86 -16.89 -12.49 -3.95
N THR A 87 -16.27 -11.55 -4.67
CA THR A 87 -16.69 -10.14 -4.75
C THR A 87 -17.25 -9.74 -6.11
N ILE A 88 -17.31 -10.67 -7.05
CA ILE A 88 -17.89 -10.50 -8.38
C ILE A 88 -19.01 -11.54 -8.54
N GLY A 89 -20.06 -11.22 -9.29
CA GLY A 89 -21.20 -12.10 -9.53
C GLY A 89 -22.54 -11.62 -8.95
N ASP A 90 -22.55 -10.57 -8.14
CA ASP A 90 -23.77 -10.04 -7.51
C ASP A 90 -24.30 -8.83 -8.28
N ALA A 91 -25.54 -8.93 -8.78
CA ALA A 91 -26.16 -7.87 -9.57
C ALA A 91 -26.53 -6.61 -8.77
N VAL A 92 -26.50 -6.68 -7.43
CA VAL A 92 -26.88 -5.59 -6.51
C VAL A 92 -25.66 -5.07 -5.76
N LEU A 93 -24.72 -5.96 -5.42
CA LEU A 93 -23.55 -5.64 -4.61
C LEU A 93 -22.29 -5.53 -5.46
N ASN A 94 -21.79 -4.30 -5.61
CA ASN A 94 -20.54 -4.01 -6.29
C ASN A 94 -19.49 -3.56 -5.28
N TYR A 95 -18.22 -3.86 -5.58
CA TYR A 95 -17.10 -3.43 -4.76
C TYR A 95 -16.15 -2.52 -5.54
N PHE A 96 -15.65 -1.53 -4.83
CA PHE A 96 -14.76 -0.49 -5.33
C PHE A 96 -13.50 -0.48 -4.50
N TYR A 97 -12.36 -0.30 -5.16
CA TYR A 97 -11.06 -0.52 -4.58
C TYR A 97 -10.14 0.67 -4.82
N LEU A 98 -9.29 0.89 -3.82
CA LEU A 98 -8.06 1.67 -3.93
C LEU A 98 -6.96 0.99 -3.16
N VAL A 99 -5.72 1.32 -3.50
CA VAL A 99 -4.51 0.85 -2.83
C VAL A 99 -3.65 2.06 -2.48
N ARG A 100 -3.01 2.01 -1.32
CA ARG A 100 -1.97 2.98 -0.91
C ARG A 100 -0.66 2.24 -0.68
N SER A 101 0.46 2.86 -1.03
CA SER A 101 1.80 2.40 -0.63
C SER A 101 2.22 3.07 0.68
N GLU A 102 3.18 2.47 1.37
CA GLU A 102 3.72 2.99 2.62
C GLU A 102 5.25 2.99 2.56
N ASN A 103 5.90 4.10 2.90
CA ASN A 103 7.37 4.10 2.95
C ASN A 103 7.90 3.41 4.21
N ILE A 104 9.22 3.22 4.31
CA ILE A 104 9.85 2.55 5.46
C ILE A 104 9.62 3.27 6.80
N CYS A 105 9.20 4.53 6.77
CA CYS A 105 8.87 5.33 7.95
C CYS A 105 7.38 5.28 8.34
N GLY A 106 6.56 4.55 7.59
CA GLY A 106 5.13 4.41 7.84
C GLY A 106 4.25 5.51 7.25
N ALA A 107 4.80 6.38 6.39
CA ALA A 107 3.99 7.39 5.72
C ALA A 107 3.29 6.78 4.49
N SER A 108 1.96 6.86 4.47
CA SER A 108 1.16 6.40 3.33
C SER A 108 1.17 7.39 2.17
N SER A 109 1.05 6.87 0.95
CA SER A 109 0.74 7.65 -0.24
C SER A 109 -0.69 8.21 -0.22
N ASP A 110 -0.99 9.07 -1.20
CA ASP A 110 -2.37 9.36 -1.61
C ASP A 110 -3.08 8.07 -2.10
N ASP A 111 -4.40 8.17 -2.29
CA ASP A 111 -5.20 7.11 -2.90
C ASP A 111 -4.76 6.85 -4.35
N SER A 112 -4.72 5.58 -4.75
CA SER A 112 -4.65 5.20 -6.16
C SER A 112 -5.87 5.72 -6.94
N ASN A 113 -5.87 5.51 -8.26
CA ASN A 113 -7.12 5.54 -9.01
C ASN A 113 -8.12 4.53 -8.42
N LEU A 114 -9.42 4.88 -8.49
CA LEU A 114 -10.50 4.01 -8.08
C LEU A 114 -10.81 3.02 -9.20
N VAL A 115 -10.99 1.75 -8.84
CA VAL A 115 -11.41 0.69 -9.76
C VAL A 115 -12.55 -0.12 -9.15
N GLY A 116 -13.37 -0.74 -10.00
CA GLY A 116 -14.42 -1.67 -9.61
C GLY A 116 -14.76 -2.52 -10.83
N GLU A 117 -15.27 -3.73 -10.57
CA GLU A 117 -15.69 -4.65 -11.61
C GLU A 117 -17.20 -4.88 -11.51
N PHE A 118 -17.88 -4.86 -12.66
CA PHE A 118 -19.34 -4.94 -12.74
C PHE A 118 -19.76 -6.09 -13.63
N ASP A 119 -20.71 -6.89 -13.15
CA ASP A 119 -21.40 -7.87 -14.00
C ASP A 119 -22.68 -7.26 -14.58
N PHE A 120 -22.78 -7.25 -15.90
CA PHE A 120 -23.99 -6.85 -16.61
C PHE A 120 -24.73 -8.08 -17.10
N VAL A 121 -25.97 -8.27 -16.64
CA VAL A 121 -26.88 -9.25 -17.25
C VAL A 121 -27.46 -8.66 -18.53
N ILE A 122 -27.31 -9.36 -19.66
CA ILE A 122 -28.00 -8.98 -20.90
C ILE A 122 -29.46 -9.41 -20.77
N VAL A 123 -30.37 -8.44 -20.60
CA VAL A 123 -31.82 -8.67 -20.64
C VAL A 123 -32.30 -8.43 -22.07
N PRO A 124 -32.88 -9.44 -22.76
CA PRO A 124 -33.50 -9.24 -24.07
C PRO A 124 -34.63 -8.21 -23.99
N GLY A 125 -34.64 -7.25 -24.90
CA GLY A 125 -35.74 -6.28 -25.02
C GLY A 125 -37.05 -7.00 -25.37
N SER A 126 -38.15 -6.55 -24.75
CA SER A 126 -39.52 -7.03 -24.99
C SER A 126 -40.03 -6.65 -26.37
#